data_AF-A0A3C1DE83-F1
#
_entry.id   AF-A0A3C1DE83-F1
#
_cell.length_a   1.000
_cell.length_b   1.000
_cell.length_c   1.000
_cell.angle_alpha   90.00
_cell.angle_beta   90.00
_cell.angle_gamma   90.00
#
_symmetry.space_group_name_H-M   'P 1'
#
loop_
_entity.id
_entity.type
_entity.pdbx_description
1 polymer ?
#
loop_
_entity_poly.entity_id
_entity_poly.type
_entity_poly.pdbx_seq_one_letter_code
_entity_poly.pdbx_strand_id
1 'polypeptide(L)'
;MGAKSISQKVFYVLAILAMAFAVSLLWGGAQAHAVPYVERHWDSSQARVVSETKDCASYSTITDSTTTISGWYVVSGDSSFKDYRLVVEGEAHIILCDGAKLYLEEGINVSSGNRLFIYGQAGDSGQLHCDADTN
;
A
#
# COMPACT_ATOMS: atom_id res chain seq x y z
N MET A 1 26.22 21.08 54.12
CA MET A 1 25.52 21.75 53.01
C MET A 1 25.53 20.83 51.80
N GLY A 2 24.42 20.16 51.44
CA GLY A 2 24.43 19.20 50.33
C GLY A 2 23.07 18.66 49.88
N ALA A 3 22.07 18.60 50.76
CA ALA A 3 20.77 18.02 50.42
C ALA A 3 19.84 18.94 49.59
N LYS A 4 20.08 20.26 49.58
CA LYS A 4 19.17 21.24 48.94
C LYS A 4 19.36 21.34 47.42
N SER A 5 20.52 20.96 46.88
CA SER A 5 20.85 21.09 45.46
C SER A 5 20.31 19.94 44.59
N ILE A 6 20.20 18.74 45.16
CA ILE A 6 19.78 17.53 44.43
C ILE A 6 18.25 17.52 44.25
N SER A 7 17.49 17.87 45.29
CA SER A 7 16.02 17.91 45.23
C SER A 7 15.50 18.92 44.19
N GLN A 8 16.12 20.09 44.08
CA GLN A 8 15.75 21.11 43.10
C GLN A 8 16.04 20.67 41.66
N LYS A 9 17.20 20.06 41.39
CA LYS A 9 17.56 19.53 40.06
C LYS A 9 16.65 18.37 39.64
N VAL A 10 16.28 17.49 40.57
CA VAL A 10 15.34 16.38 40.31
C VAL A 10 13.93 16.90 40.02
N PHE A 11 13.48 17.95 40.71
CA PHE A 11 12.18 18.58 40.44
C PHE A 11 12.11 19.25 39.06
N TYR A 12 13.17 19.94 38.64
CA TYR A 12 13.23 20.56 37.31
C TYR A 12 13.29 19.54 36.17
N VAL A 13 14.03 18.44 36.34
CA VAL A 13 14.11 17.37 35.33
C VAL A 13 12.76 16.66 35.16
N LEU A 14 12.01 16.44 36.25
CA LEU A 14 10.67 15.84 36.18
C LEU A 14 9.62 16.80 35.59
N ALA A 15 9.70 18.10 35.87
CA ALA A 15 8.81 19.11 35.28
C ALA A 15 9.03 19.29 33.77
N ILE A 16 10.27 19.20 33.29
CA ILE A 16 10.59 19.29 31.85
C ILE A 16 10.11 18.03 31.09
N LEU A 17 10.18 16.84 31.70
CA LEU A 17 9.64 15.61 31.08
C LEU A 17 8.10 15.64 30.94
N ALA A 18 7.39 16.21 31.92
CA ALA A 18 5.93 16.36 31.85
C ALA A 18 5.49 17.38 30.78
N MET A 19 6.29 18.43 30.55
CA MET A 19 5.98 19.44 29.53
C MET A 19 6.33 18.98 28.10
N ALA A 20 7.34 18.12 27.93
CA ALA A 20 7.65 17.47 26.65
C ALA A 20 6.60 16.41 26.23
N PHE A 21 5.87 15.84 27.20
CA PHE A 21 4.77 14.90 26.93
C PHE A 21 3.48 15.62 26.49
N ALA A 22 3.29 16.89 26.86
CA ALA A 22 2.07 17.65 26.51
C ALA A 22 2.13 18.34 25.14
N VAL A 23 3.32 18.59 24.57
CA VAL A 23 3.47 19.27 23.27
C VAL A 23 3.43 18.29 22.08
N SER A 24 3.57 16.98 22.31
CA SER A 24 3.54 15.96 21.25
C SER A 24 2.14 15.60 20.74
N LEU A 25 1.06 16.12 21.35
CA LEU A 25 -0.32 15.90 20.90
C LEU A 25 -0.79 16.89 19.83
N LEU A 26 0.10 17.73 19.29
CA LEU A 26 -0.23 18.76 18.29
C LEU A 26 0.31 18.45 16.89
N TRP A 27 0.44 17.17 16.54
CA TRP A 27 0.49 16.77 15.14
C TRP A 27 -0.60 15.74 14.87
N GLY A 28 -1.78 16.24 14.52
CA GLY A 28 -2.73 15.47 13.72
C GLY A 28 -2.15 15.30 12.31
N GLY A 29 -1.02 14.59 12.19
CA GLY A 29 -0.59 14.07 10.92
C GLY A 29 -1.61 13.00 10.56
N ALA A 30 -2.36 13.20 9.47
CA ALA A 30 -3.07 12.11 8.84
C ALA A 30 -2.04 11.00 8.63
N GLN A 31 -2.12 9.91 9.40
CA GLN A 31 -1.27 8.77 9.15
C GLN A 31 -1.70 8.24 7.79
N ALA A 32 -0.92 8.54 6.75
CA ALA A 32 -1.05 7.87 5.48
C ALA A 32 -0.81 6.38 5.78
N HIS A 33 -1.88 5.59 5.81
CA HIS A 33 -1.79 4.18 6.09
C HIS A 33 -1.22 3.53 4.83
N ALA A 34 0.07 3.24 4.84
CA ALA A 34 0.71 2.53 3.75
C ALA A 34 0.08 1.14 3.62
N VAL A 35 -0.10 0.69 2.38
CA VAL A 35 -0.70 -0.61 2.06
C VAL A 35 0.43 -1.62 1.86
N PRO A 36 0.53 -2.66 2.70
CA PRO A 36 1.54 -3.68 2.51
C PRO A 36 1.20 -4.53 1.27
N TYR A 37 2.21 -5.07 0.62
CA TYR A 37 2.10 -6.05 -0.46
C TYR A 37 3.32 -6.99 -0.45
N VAL A 38 3.18 -8.17 -1.06
CA VAL A 38 4.26 -9.16 -1.13
C VAL A 38 4.86 -9.17 -2.54
N GLU A 39 6.11 -8.73 -2.65
CA GLU A 39 6.90 -8.91 -3.86
C GLU A 39 7.50 -10.32 -3.87
N ARG A 40 7.36 -11.01 -5.00
CA ARG A 40 7.92 -12.35 -5.19
C ARG A 40 8.84 -12.38 -6.39
N HIS A 41 10.02 -12.93 -6.21
CA HIS A 41 11.00 -13.11 -7.29
C HIS A 41 11.71 -14.46 -7.18
N TRP A 42 12.22 -14.96 -8.29
CA TRP A 42 13.00 -16.20 -8.31
C TRP A 42 14.47 -15.89 -7.99
N ASP A 43 14.99 -16.45 -6.91
CA ASP A 43 16.43 -16.45 -6.61
C ASP A 43 17.08 -17.67 -7.25
N SER A 44 17.85 -17.43 -8.33
CA SER A 44 18.55 -18.48 -9.07
C SER A 44 19.71 -19.10 -8.29
N SER A 45 20.29 -18.40 -7.31
CA SER A 45 21.38 -18.90 -6.48
C SER A 45 20.90 -19.90 -5.44
N GLN A 46 19.69 -19.68 -4.92
CA GLN A 46 19.05 -20.53 -3.91
C GLN A 46 18.01 -21.49 -4.51
N ALA A 47 17.78 -21.41 -5.83
CA ALA A 47 16.79 -22.18 -6.58
C ALA A 47 15.39 -22.19 -5.91
N ARG A 48 14.95 -21.02 -5.44
CA ARG A 48 13.66 -20.86 -4.77
C ARG A 48 13.01 -19.50 -5.05
N VAL A 49 11.71 -19.42 -4.83
CA VAL A 49 10.99 -18.14 -4.77
C VAL A 49 11.28 -17.46 -3.44
N VAL A 50 11.66 -16.19 -3.49
CA VAL A 50 11.81 -15.31 -2.34
C VAL A 50 10.60 -14.37 -2.28
N SER A 51 10.08 -14.17 -1.08
CA SER A 51 8.95 -13.29 -0.80
C SER A 51 9.38 -12.19 0.15
N GLU A 52 9.11 -10.93 -0.19
CA GLU A 52 9.42 -9.76 0.63
C GLU A 52 8.19 -8.88 0.81
N THR A 53 7.88 -8.50 2.04
CA THR A 53 6.82 -7.53 2.32
C THR A 53 7.35 -6.12 2.11
N LYS A 54 6.63 -5.33 1.31
CA LYS A 54 6.89 -3.93 1.03
C LYS A 54 5.63 -3.10 1.29
N ASP A 55 5.80 -1.79 1.41
CA ASP A 55 4.71 -0.84 1.70
C ASP A 55 4.51 0.17 0.56
N CYS A 56 3.26 0.41 0.19
CA CYS A 56 2.85 1.42 -0.77
C CYS A 56 2.16 2.59 -0.05
N ALA A 57 2.82 3.75 0.00
CA ALA A 57 2.31 4.92 0.72
C ALA A 57 1.52 5.91 -0.16
N SER A 58 1.64 5.82 -1.49
CA SER A 58 0.97 6.71 -2.45
C SER A 58 0.38 5.89 -3.59
N TYR A 59 -0.93 5.90 -3.70
CA TYR A 59 -1.69 5.11 -4.66
C TYR A 59 -3.03 5.77 -4.97
N SER A 60 -3.63 5.35 -6.08
CA SER A 60 -5.03 5.62 -6.43
C SER A 60 -5.89 4.37 -6.21
N THR A 61 -7.22 4.51 -6.22
CA THR A 61 -8.14 3.36 -6.22
C THR A 61 -8.73 3.20 -7.61
N ILE A 62 -8.97 1.96 -8.04
CA ILE A 62 -9.67 1.70 -9.29
C ILE A 62 -11.17 1.89 -9.05
N THR A 63 -11.75 2.80 -9.82
CA THR A 63 -13.18 3.12 -9.82
C THR A 63 -13.77 2.90 -11.21
N ASP A 64 -15.08 3.04 -11.34
CA ASP A 64 -15.82 2.96 -12.62
C ASP A 64 -15.35 3.98 -13.67
N SER A 65 -14.84 5.12 -13.21
CA SER A 65 -14.24 6.16 -14.05
C SER A 65 -12.77 5.91 -14.42
N THR A 66 -12.13 4.89 -13.82
CA THR A 66 -10.73 4.57 -14.08
C THR A 66 -10.62 3.70 -15.34
N THR A 67 -10.44 4.34 -16.49
CA THR A 67 -10.26 3.67 -17.79
C THR A 67 -8.80 3.44 -18.15
N THR A 68 -7.89 4.25 -17.60
CA THR A 68 -6.44 4.14 -17.81
C THR A 68 -5.72 4.13 -16.46
N ILE A 69 -4.70 3.28 -16.32
CA ILE A 69 -3.84 3.21 -15.14
C ILE A 69 -2.37 3.42 -15.47
N SER A 70 -1.71 4.21 -14.62
CA SER A 70 -0.27 4.42 -14.59
C SER A 70 0.16 4.70 -13.14
N GLY A 71 1.22 4.05 -12.66
CA GLY A 71 1.63 4.08 -11.26
C GLY A 71 0.86 3.10 -10.37
N TRP A 72 0.67 3.45 -9.09
CA TRP A 72 0.17 2.53 -8.07
C TRP A 72 -1.34 2.63 -7.85
N TYR A 73 -1.99 1.47 -7.84
CA TYR A 73 -3.42 1.32 -7.57
C TYR A 73 -3.67 0.25 -6.50
N VAL A 74 -4.63 0.51 -5.62
CA VAL A 74 -5.04 -0.43 -4.56
C VAL A 74 -6.52 -0.78 -4.73
N VAL A 75 -6.83 -2.06 -4.56
CA VAL A 75 -8.21 -2.58 -4.49
C VAL A 75 -8.40 -3.20 -3.11
N SER A 76 -9.27 -2.60 -2.30
CA SER A 76 -9.49 -3.00 -0.90
C SER A 76 -10.81 -3.73 -0.63
N GLY A 77 -11.65 -3.90 -1.65
CA GLY A 77 -12.94 -4.57 -1.56
C GLY A 77 -13.41 -5.12 -2.89
N ASP A 78 -14.71 -5.36 -3.02
CA ASP A 78 -15.30 -5.88 -4.24
C ASP A 78 -15.57 -4.73 -5.24
N SER A 79 -15.04 -4.86 -6.45
CA SER A 79 -15.16 -3.90 -7.55
C SER A 79 -15.42 -4.67 -8.84
N SER A 80 -16.51 -4.34 -9.54
CA SER A 80 -16.95 -5.03 -10.76
C SER A 80 -17.26 -4.01 -11.84
N PHE A 81 -16.54 -4.09 -12.95
CA PHE A 81 -16.67 -3.18 -14.08
C PHE A 81 -16.92 -3.93 -15.37
N LYS A 82 -17.95 -3.49 -16.11
CA LYS A 82 -18.59 -4.28 -17.18
C LYS A 82 -18.50 -3.67 -18.57
N ASP A 83 -18.34 -2.36 -18.65
CA ASP A 83 -18.52 -1.62 -19.91
C ASP A 83 -17.23 -0.99 -20.46
N TYR A 84 -16.06 -1.33 -19.91
CA TYR A 84 -14.80 -0.79 -20.39
C TYR A 84 -13.61 -1.71 -20.12
N ARG A 85 -12.63 -1.65 -21.04
CA ARG A 85 -11.31 -2.29 -20.91
C ARG A 85 -10.35 -1.38 -20.17
N LEU A 86 -9.71 -1.89 -19.13
CA LEU A 86 -8.70 -1.13 -18.39
C LEU A 86 -7.41 -1.03 -19.21
N VAL A 87 -6.93 0.17 -19.51
CA VAL A 87 -5.74 0.40 -20.33
C VAL A 87 -4.53 0.70 -19.46
N VAL A 88 -3.40 0.02 -19.69
CA VAL A 88 -2.14 0.30 -19.00
C VAL A 88 -1.26 1.23 -19.84
N GLU A 89 -0.80 2.32 -19.23
CA GLU A 89 0.15 3.26 -19.83
C GLU A 89 1.44 3.35 -19.00
N GLY A 90 2.58 3.14 -19.66
CA GLY A 90 3.90 3.12 -19.04
C GLY A 90 4.04 1.91 -18.12
N GLU A 91 4.10 2.16 -16.81
CA GLU A 91 4.25 1.15 -15.78
C GLU A 91 3.12 1.31 -14.75
N ALA A 92 2.36 0.24 -14.52
CA ALA A 92 1.29 0.22 -13.53
C ALA A 92 1.47 -0.94 -12.55
N HIS A 93 1.06 -0.70 -11.31
CA HIS A 93 1.09 -1.63 -10.19
C HIS A 93 -0.30 -1.71 -9.59
N ILE A 94 -0.86 -2.92 -9.45
CA ILE A 94 -2.12 -3.16 -8.75
C ILE A 94 -1.83 -3.99 -7.51
N ILE A 95 -2.25 -3.51 -6.34
CA ILE A 95 -2.25 -4.27 -5.09
C ILE A 95 -3.70 -4.71 -4.83
N LEU A 96 -3.91 -6.02 -4.81
CA LEU A 96 -5.15 -6.64 -4.37
C LEU A 96 -5.02 -6.93 -2.87
N CYS A 97 -5.75 -6.17 -2.05
CA CYS A 97 -5.78 -6.42 -0.62
C CYS A 97 -6.41 -7.78 -0.32
N ASP A 98 -6.13 -8.29 0.88
CA ASP A 98 -6.75 -9.53 1.34
C ASP A 98 -8.28 -9.43 1.33
N GLY A 99 -8.92 -10.43 0.71
CA GLY A 99 -10.36 -10.52 0.51
C GLY A 99 -10.93 -9.64 -0.62
N ALA A 100 -10.13 -8.79 -1.26
CA ALA A 100 -10.60 -7.92 -2.34
C ALA A 100 -10.87 -8.71 -3.63
N LYS A 101 -11.82 -8.23 -4.43
CA LYS A 101 -12.15 -8.80 -5.74
C LYS A 101 -12.23 -7.70 -6.79
N LEU A 102 -11.39 -7.78 -7.80
CA LEU A 102 -11.47 -6.95 -8.99
C LEU A 102 -11.99 -7.79 -10.16
N TYR A 103 -13.18 -7.46 -10.66
CA TYR A 103 -13.77 -8.05 -11.85
C TYR A 103 -13.77 -7.02 -12.99
N LEU A 104 -13.16 -7.37 -14.11
CA LEU A 104 -13.08 -6.56 -15.33
C LEU A 104 -13.58 -7.40 -16.50
N GLU A 105 -14.83 -7.20 -16.92
CA GLU A 105 -15.46 -7.97 -18.01
C GLU A 105 -14.63 -7.86 -19.30
N GLU A 106 -14.27 -6.64 -19.69
CA GLU A 106 -13.49 -6.39 -20.89
C GLU A 106 -11.97 -6.64 -20.72
N GLY A 107 -11.53 -7.07 -19.53
CA GLY A 107 -10.13 -7.35 -19.22
C GLY A 107 -9.21 -6.13 -19.17
N ILE A 108 -7.90 -6.39 -19.35
CA ILE A 108 -6.84 -5.38 -19.24
C ILE A 108 -6.01 -5.36 -20.53
N ASN A 109 -5.88 -4.18 -21.14
CA ASN A 109 -5.02 -3.97 -22.30
C ASN A 109 -3.63 -3.48 -21.86
N VAL A 110 -2.61 -4.31 -22.10
CA VAL A 110 -1.20 -3.95 -21.92
C VAL A 110 -0.52 -3.96 -23.28
N SER A 111 -0.46 -2.79 -23.93
CA SER A 111 0.16 -2.65 -25.24
C SER A 111 1.70 -2.69 -25.15
N SER A 112 2.35 -2.92 -26.29
CA SER A 112 3.82 -3.08 -26.37
C SER A 112 4.57 -1.90 -25.74
N GLY A 113 5.57 -2.21 -24.91
CA GLY A 113 6.38 -1.23 -24.19
C GLY A 113 5.84 -0.88 -22.80
N ASN A 114 4.59 -1.23 -22.50
CA ASN A 114 4.00 -1.03 -21.18
C ASN A 114 4.22 -2.26 -20.28
N ARG A 115 4.11 -2.05 -18.96
CA ARG A 115 4.30 -3.09 -17.94
C ARG A 115 3.18 -3.02 -16.91
N LEU A 116 2.66 -4.19 -16.55
CA LEU A 116 1.69 -4.36 -15.48
C LEU A 116 2.26 -5.32 -14.43
N PHE A 117 2.24 -4.87 -13.18
CA PHE A 117 2.58 -5.68 -12.01
C PHE A 117 1.33 -5.84 -11.14
N ILE A 118 1.09 -7.06 -10.68
CA ILE A 118 -0.03 -7.38 -9.80
C ILE A 118 0.54 -8.02 -8.55
N TYR A 119 0.15 -7.50 -7.39
CA TYR A 119 0.59 -7.95 -6.08
C TYR A 119 -0.61 -8.35 -5.23
N GLY A 120 -0.40 -9.36 -4.38
CA GLY A 120 -1.29 -9.69 -3.28
C GLY A 120 -0.68 -9.30 -1.93
N GLN A 121 -1.50 -9.36 -0.89
CA GLN A 121 -1.06 -9.27 0.50
C GLN A 121 -0.68 -10.64 1.06
N ALA A 122 -0.15 -10.67 2.29
CA ALA A 122 0.34 -11.90 2.90
C ALA A 122 -0.76 -12.97 3.14
N GLY A 123 -2.04 -12.58 3.18
CA GLY A 123 -3.15 -13.52 3.22
C GLY A 123 -3.46 -14.20 1.88
N ASP A 124 -2.82 -13.77 0.78
CA ASP A 124 -2.92 -14.35 -0.57
C ASP A 124 -4.38 -14.62 -1.01
N SER A 125 -5.30 -13.73 -0.62
CA SER A 125 -6.75 -13.95 -0.80
C SER A 125 -7.43 -12.98 -1.77
N GLY A 126 -6.70 -11.96 -2.24
CA GLY A 126 -7.17 -11.04 -3.27
C GLY A 126 -7.36 -11.74 -4.62
N GLN A 127 -8.38 -11.34 -5.37
CA GLN A 127 -8.77 -11.96 -6.63
C GLN A 127 -8.84 -10.92 -7.75
N LEU A 128 -8.21 -11.24 -8.88
CA LEU A 128 -8.42 -10.57 -10.15
C LEU A 128 -9.12 -11.55 -11.08
N HIS A 129 -10.26 -11.14 -11.61
CA HIS A 129 -10.98 -11.87 -12.64
C HIS A 129 -11.14 -10.97 -13.86
N CYS A 130 -10.74 -11.48 -15.01
CA CYS A 130 -10.85 -10.80 -16.29
C CYS A 130 -11.40 -11.79 -17.30
N ASP A 131 -12.49 -11.43 -17.99
CA ASP A 131 -13.05 -12.31 -19.02
C ASP A 131 -12.35 -12.14 -20.36
N ALA A 132 -11.76 -10.96 -20.61
CA ALA A 132 -10.97 -10.61 -21.80
C ALA A 132 -11.60 -11.12 -23.10
N ASP A 133 -12.43 -10.28 -23.70
CA ASP A 133 -13.22 -10.58 -24.90
C ASP A 133 -12.48 -11.49 -25.92
N THR A 134 -13.04 -12.70 -26.10
CA THR A 134 -12.60 -13.80 -26.98
C THR A 134 -12.86 -13.54 -28.47
N ASN A 135 -12.63 -12.32 -28.95
CA ASN A 135 -12.78 -11.96 -30.36
C ASN A 135 -11.47 -12.09 -31.15
#